data_AF-A0AAP8T9F1-F1
#
_entry.id   AF-A0AAP8T9F1-F1
#
_cell.length_a   1.000
_cell.length_b   1.000
_cell.length_c   1.000
_cell.angle_alpha   90.00
_cell.angle_beta   90.00
_cell.angle_gamma   90.00
#
_symmetry.space_group_name_H-M   'P 1'
#
loop_
_entity.id
_entity.type
_entity.pdbx_description
1 polymer ?
#
loop_
_entity_poly.entity_id
_entity_poly.type
_entity_poly.pdbx_seq_one_letter_code
_entity_poly.pdbx_strand_id
1 'polypeptide(L)'
;MKSRPSPAVSPLSSTAAVKRPAPLPAWRNSSSTPCSGNNTYYSLFSIAMLSRNQIRQAALQYLYAASQTPETEQEGIWDILMEPFRGDYCKLKAKAVSGHLTRDYPDKLRLFITRARETADKLQQDPLTLPVRDQLQDLLTKEGEFNAALLRLKKALHEDPANDKGSLSAACDAAQELNTALMQMRRRLLDTLKDFPAYNAIWPSLISSCRKLQEINDRINCLIHPDDRPSLAEIKKVVEAGRDADELYREAKTLGEDILRRRDGLDAAIDSTLENYSPERVSAIDRAILRLGAYELLHRKDLPAPIVISEAIRLSERFSSAESPRFVNGVLAGISKTEHPA
;
A
#
# COMPACT_ATOMS: atom_id res chain seq x y z
N MET A 1 -65.55 7.55 22.00
CA MET A 1 -64.48 8.49 22.39
C MET A 1 -63.35 7.71 23.03
N LYS A 2 -62.15 7.80 22.41
CA LYS A 2 -60.76 7.56 22.89
C LYS A 2 -60.60 6.74 24.19
N SER A 3 -59.93 5.57 24.17
CA SER A 3 -58.45 5.51 24.20
C SER A 3 -57.91 4.13 23.76
N ARG A 4 -56.99 4.11 22.78
CA ARG A 4 -56.07 2.99 22.52
C ARG A 4 -54.70 3.35 23.12
N PRO A 5 -54.01 2.44 23.81
CA PRO A 5 -52.57 2.58 24.05
C PRO A 5 -51.79 2.01 22.84
N SER A 6 -50.76 2.74 22.41
CA SER A 6 -49.82 2.35 21.36
C SER A 6 -48.95 1.15 21.79
N PRO A 7 -48.62 0.20 20.91
CA PRO A 7 -47.44 -0.62 21.07
C PRO A 7 -46.24 0.02 20.35
N ALA A 8 -45.10 -0.10 21.01
CA ALA A 8 -43.81 0.44 20.63
C ALA A 8 -43.33 -0.03 19.25
N VAL A 9 -42.68 0.89 18.54
CA VAL A 9 -41.89 0.62 17.33
C VAL A 9 -40.59 -0.04 17.76
N SER A 10 -40.42 -1.32 17.44
CA SER A 10 -39.11 -1.99 17.44
C SER A 10 -38.41 -1.67 16.12
N PRO A 11 -37.17 -1.13 16.11
CA PRO A 11 -36.40 -1.04 14.88
C PRO A 11 -35.85 -2.43 14.53
N LEU A 12 -36.31 -2.99 13.41
CA LEU A 12 -35.67 -4.12 12.74
C LEU A 12 -34.30 -3.68 12.22
N SER A 13 -33.26 -3.75 13.04
CA SER A 13 -31.87 -3.81 12.56
C SER A 13 -31.53 -5.26 12.26
N SER A 14 -31.91 -5.72 11.07
CA SER A 14 -31.38 -6.95 10.48
C SER A 14 -30.45 -6.52 9.35
N THR A 15 -29.22 -6.13 9.70
CA THR A 15 -28.09 -6.22 8.77
C THR A 15 -27.92 -7.69 8.44
N ALA A 16 -28.53 -8.13 7.33
CA ALA A 16 -28.19 -9.38 6.71
C ALA A 16 -26.68 -9.34 6.45
N ALA A 17 -25.93 -10.21 7.11
CA ALA A 17 -24.51 -10.37 6.87
C ALA A 17 -24.33 -10.82 5.41
N VAL A 18 -24.00 -9.86 4.55
CA VAL A 18 -23.67 -10.10 3.14
C VAL A 18 -22.46 -11.02 3.12
N LYS A 19 -22.65 -12.20 2.54
CA LYS A 19 -21.62 -13.24 2.43
C LYS A 19 -20.61 -12.73 1.40
N ARG A 20 -19.45 -12.25 1.86
CA ARG A 20 -18.33 -11.83 0.99
C ARG A 20 -18.05 -12.94 -0.02
N PRO A 21 -17.96 -12.66 -1.33
CA PRO A 21 -17.49 -13.66 -2.29
C PRO A 21 -16.10 -14.11 -1.85
N ALA A 22 -15.86 -15.42 -1.85
CA ALA A 22 -14.54 -15.94 -1.49
C ALA A 22 -13.53 -15.39 -2.51
N PRO A 23 -12.54 -14.58 -2.08
CA PRO A 23 -11.50 -14.16 -3.00
C PRO A 23 -10.79 -15.41 -3.53
N LEU A 24 -10.37 -15.37 -4.80
CA LEU A 24 -9.37 -16.32 -5.30
C LEU A 24 -8.22 -16.36 -4.28
N PRO A 25 -7.63 -17.53 -4.00
CA PRO A 25 -6.66 -17.69 -2.91
C PRO A 25 -5.62 -16.56 -2.93
N ALA A 26 -5.65 -15.73 -1.89
CA ALA A 26 -4.68 -14.66 -1.67
C ALA A 26 -3.28 -15.25 -1.48
N TRP A 27 -2.28 -14.52 -1.97
CA TRP A 27 -0.90 -14.98 -2.06
C TRP A 27 -0.33 -15.41 -0.70
N ARG A 28 0.21 -16.64 -0.65
CA ARG A 28 1.50 -16.87 0.01
C ARG A 28 2.57 -16.63 -1.06
N ASN A 29 3.45 -15.66 -0.83
CA ASN A 29 4.76 -15.68 -1.46
C ASN A 29 5.42 -17.00 -1.06
N SER A 30 5.44 -17.98 -1.96
CA SER A 30 6.32 -19.13 -1.83
C SER A 30 7.74 -18.60 -1.92
N SER A 31 8.29 -18.27 -0.74
CA SER A 31 9.72 -18.24 -0.54
C SER A 31 10.27 -19.55 -1.08
N SER A 32 10.97 -19.47 -2.20
CA SER A 32 11.82 -20.53 -2.69
C SER A 32 12.73 -20.97 -1.54
N THR A 33 12.58 -22.22 -1.12
CA THR A 33 13.54 -22.90 -0.25
C THR A 33 14.92 -22.85 -0.91
N PRO A 34 16.01 -22.55 -0.17
CA PRO A 34 17.34 -22.55 -0.75
C PRO A 34 17.82 -24.00 -0.91
N CYS A 35 17.84 -24.50 -2.14
CA CYS A 35 18.66 -25.66 -2.47
C CYS A 35 20.13 -25.24 -2.38
N SER A 36 20.89 -25.92 -1.54
CA SER A 36 22.33 -25.78 -1.38
C SER A 36 23.05 -26.20 -2.67
N GLY A 37 23.89 -25.31 -3.20
CA GLY A 37 24.77 -25.64 -4.34
C GLY A 37 25.36 -24.41 -5.02
N ASN A 38 26.56 -24.04 -4.60
CA ASN A 38 27.60 -23.27 -5.30
C ASN A 38 27.20 -22.22 -6.37
N ASN A 39 27.33 -20.97 -5.94
CA ASN A 39 28.01 -19.81 -6.53
C ASN A 39 28.04 -19.58 -8.07
N THR A 40 27.99 -18.27 -8.39
CA THR A 40 28.29 -17.61 -9.68
C THR A 40 27.32 -17.89 -10.83
N TYR A 41 26.25 -17.08 -10.94
CA TYR A 41 25.64 -16.54 -12.20
C TYR A 41 24.31 -15.78 -11.96
N TYR A 42 24.07 -15.19 -10.79
CA TYR A 42 22.95 -14.25 -10.59
C TYR A 42 23.47 -12.83 -10.42
N SER A 43 23.99 -12.28 -11.53
CA SER A 43 24.30 -10.87 -11.69
C SER A 43 23.63 -10.40 -12.97
N LEU A 44 22.83 -9.32 -12.86
CA LEU A 44 22.25 -8.50 -13.94
C LEU A 44 20.82 -8.78 -14.46
N PHE A 45 19.94 -9.47 -13.74
CA PHE A 45 18.49 -9.53 -14.11
C PHE A 45 17.50 -9.44 -12.94
N SER A 46 17.83 -8.68 -11.88
CA SER A 46 16.96 -8.55 -10.70
C SER A 46 16.70 -7.10 -10.29
N ILE A 47 16.49 -6.23 -11.28
CA ILE A 47 15.85 -4.91 -11.15
C ILE A 47 14.84 -4.84 -12.29
N ALA A 48 13.79 -5.64 -12.21
CA ALA A 48 12.74 -5.64 -13.23
C ALA A 48 11.70 -4.59 -12.85
N MET A 49 11.48 -3.63 -13.76
CA MET A 49 10.16 -3.10 -14.07
C MET A 49 9.06 -4.07 -13.64
N LEU A 50 8.06 -3.61 -12.90
CA LEU A 50 6.84 -4.36 -12.61
C LEU A 50 6.44 -5.19 -13.82
N SER A 51 6.41 -6.51 -13.68
CA SER A 51 6.18 -7.36 -14.83
C SER A 51 4.73 -7.17 -15.29
N ARG A 52 4.49 -7.01 -16.60
CA ARG A 52 3.14 -6.99 -17.21
C ARG A 52 2.24 -8.13 -16.71
N ASN A 53 2.84 -9.24 -16.28
CA ASN A 53 2.15 -10.38 -15.71
C ASN A 53 1.48 -10.07 -14.36
N GLN A 54 2.09 -9.24 -13.50
CA GLN A 54 1.47 -8.80 -12.25
C GLN A 54 0.27 -7.89 -12.53
N ILE A 55 0.38 -6.99 -13.50
CA ILE A 55 -0.72 -6.11 -13.94
C ILE A 55 -1.90 -6.96 -14.44
N ARG A 56 -1.65 -7.94 -15.32
CA ARG A 56 -2.68 -8.85 -15.82
C ARG A 56 -3.35 -9.65 -14.70
N GLN A 57 -2.57 -10.15 -13.74
CA GLN A 57 -3.11 -10.92 -12.62
C GLN A 57 -4.00 -10.06 -11.72
N ALA A 58 -3.59 -8.85 -11.38
CA ALA A 58 -4.39 -7.92 -10.59
C ALA A 58 -5.68 -7.52 -11.33
N ALA A 59 -5.58 -7.21 -12.63
CA ALA A 59 -6.75 -6.95 -13.47
C ALA A 59 -7.69 -8.16 -13.55
N LEU A 60 -7.15 -9.38 -13.70
CA LEU A 60 -7.95 -10.61 -13.74
C LEU A 60 -8.74 -10.83 -12.45
N GLN A 61 -8.11 -10.63 -11.29
CA GLN A 61 -8.78 -10.76 -10.01
C GLN A 61 -9.90 -9.72 -9.85
N TYR A 62 -9.67 -8.49 -10.32
CA TYR A 62 -10.70 -7.46 -10.38
C TYR A 62 -11.87 -7.86 -11.28
N LEU A 63 -11.62 -8.34 -12.49
CA LEU A 63 -12.66 -8.81 -13.41
C LEU A 63 -13.47 -9.96 -12.83
N TYR A 64 -12.80 -10.91 -12.18
CA TYR A 64 -13.47 -12.01 -11.50
C TYR A 64 -14.33 -11.49 -10.35
N ALA A 65 -13.78 -10.69 -9.43
CA ALA A 65 -14.51 -10.14 -8.30
C ALA A 65 -15.71 -9.29 -8.72
N ALA A 66 -15.55 -8.42 -9.73
CA ALA A 66 -16.62 -7.61 -10.30
C ALA A 66 -17.72 -8.48 -10.93
N SER A 67 -17.38 -9.61 -11.55
CA SER A 67 -18.39 -10.55 -12.08
C SER A 67 -19.23 -11.23 -11.01
N GLN A 68 -18.72 -11.34 -9.78
CA GLN A 68 -19.38 -11.98 -8.66
C GLN A 68 -20.10 -10.98 -7.74
N THR A 69 -19.96 -9.68 -7.99
CA THR A 69 -20.42 -8.60 -7.09
C THR A 69 -21.34 -7.64 -7.83
N PRO A 70 -22.54 -7.33 -7.31
CA PRO A 70 -23.43 -6.33 -7.91
C PRO A 70 -22.72 -4.99 -8.10
N GLU A 71 -23.00 -4.26 -9.20
CA GLU A 71 -22.32 -2.99 -9.53
C GLU A 71 -22.38 -1.95 -8.41
N THR A 72 -23.48 -1.93 -7.64
CA THR A 72 -23.68 -1.04 -6.48
C THR A 72 -22.77 -1.34 -5.29
N GLU A 73 -22.10 -2.50 -5.27
CA GLU A 73 -21.24 -2.98 -4.17
C GLU A 73 -19.78 -3.18 -4.62
N GLN A 74 -19.42 -2.74 -5.84
CA GLN A 74 -18.06 -2.88 -6.36
C GLN A 74 -17.07 -1.84 -5.80
N GLU A 75 -17.57 -0.88 -5.01
CA GLU A 75 -16.73 0.09 -4.31
C GLU A 75 -15.83 -0.62 -3.29
N GLY A 76 -14.51 -0.37 -3.36
CA GLY A 76 -13.54 -0.97 -2.45
C GLY A 76 -12.99 -2.34 -2.85
N ILE A 77 -13.42 -2.96 -3.97
CA ILE A 77 -12.78 -4.19 -4.49
C ILE A 77 -11.27 -4.00 -4.65
N TRP A 78 -10.88 -2.85 -5.21
CA TRP A 78 -9.47 -2.49 -5.38
C TRP A 78 -8.71 -2.35 -4.06
N ASP A 79 -9.34 -1.86 -2.99
CA ASP A 79 -8.69 -1.77 -1.69
C ASP A 79 -8.37 -3.15 -1.12
N ILE A 80 -9.27 -4.12 -1.33
CA ILE A 80 -9.07 -5.52 -0.93
C ILE A 80 -7.97 -6.17 -1.79
N LEU A 81 -8.02 -5.99 -3.12
CA LEU A 81 -7.06 -6.61 -4.03
C LEU A 81 -5.64 -6.06 -3.89
N MET A 82 -5.50 -4.78 -3.50
CA MET A 82 -4.20 -4.15 -3.29
C MET A 82 -3.63 -4.38 -1.88
N GLU A 83 -4.41 -4.89 -0.93
CA GLU A 83 -4.00 -5.13 0.45
C GLU A 83 -2.68 -5.95 0.56
N PRO A 84 -2.48 -7.04 -0.21
CA PRO A 84 -1.22 -7.80 -0.16
C PRO A 84 0.01 -7.00 -0.62
N PHE A 85 -0.16 -6.19 -1.67
CA PHE A 85 0.90 -5.31 -2.17
C PHE A 85 1.21 -4.17 -1.19
N ARG A 86 0.18 -3.65 -0.52
CA ARG A 86 0.34 -2.72 0.61
C ARG A 86 1.09 -3.38 1.77
N GLY A 87 0.92 -4.68 2.00
CA GLY A 87 1.61 -5.42 3.07
C GLY A 87 3.13 -5.44 2.92
N ASP A 88 3.65 -5.77 1.73
CA ASP A 88 5.10 -5.77 1.47
C ASP A 88 5.71 -4.35 1.57
N TYR A 89 5.01 -3.35 1.04
CA TYR A 89 5.39 -1.94 1.21
C TYR A 89 5.39 -1.50 2.68
N CYS A 90 4.33 -1.81 3.43
CA CYS A 90 4.21 -1.50 4.85
C CYS A 90 5.33 -2.14 5.67
N LYS A 91 5.71 -3.37 5.34
CA LYS A 91 6.82 -4.09 5.97
C LYS A 91 8.17 -3.41 5.72
N LEU A 92 8.45 -3.00 4.49
CA LEU A 92 9.67 -2.27 4.13
C LEU A 92 9.73 -0.92 4.86
N LYS A 93 8.62 -0.17 4.85
CA LYS A 93 8.46 1.10 5.59
C LYS A 93 8.70 0.90 7.09
N ALA A 94 8.06 -0.10 7.69
CA ALA A 94 8.22 -0.42 9.10
C ALA A 94 9.67 -0.76 9.48
N LYS A 95 10.38 -1.56 8.65
CA LYS A 95 11.79 -1.91 8.87
C LYS A 95 12.71 -0.68 8.82
N ALA A 96 12.49 0.20 7.84
CA ALA A 96 13.28 1.42 7.70
C ALA A 96 13.06 2.34 8.91
N VAL A 97 11.80 2.62 9.26
CA VAL A 97 11.43 3.55 10.34
C VAL A 97 11.83 3.01 11.71
N SER A 98 11.50 1.76 12.04
CA SER A 98 11.76 1.19 13.38
C SER A 98 13.21 0.73 13.61
N GLY A 99 14.04 0.78 12.56
CA GLY A 99 15.43 0.35 12.60
C GLY A 99 16.39 1.46 12.19
N HIS A 100 16.76 1.47 10.91
CA HIS A 100 17.88 2.25 10.41
C HIS A 100 17.65 3.77 10.49
N LEU A 101 16.44 4.24 10.18
CA LEU A 101 16.09 5.67 10.21
C LEU A 101 15.88 6.22 11.62
N THR A 102 15.88 5.38 12.65
CA THR A 102 15.77 5.83 14.06
C THR A 102 16.87 5.23 14.94
N ARG A 103 17.92 4.66 14.35
CA ARG A 103 19.00 3.99 15.08
C ARG A 103 19.64 4.88 16.16
N ASP A 104 19.84 6.15 15.83
CA ASP A 104 20.43 7.18 16.68
C ASP A 104 19.40 7.99 17.49
N TYR A 105 18.10 7.70 17.32
CA TYR A 105 17.02 8.43 17.97
C TYR A 105 17.06 8.34 19.51
N PRO A 106 17.24 7.16 20.15
CA PRO A 106 17.20 7.08 21.61
C PRO A 106 18.28 7.94 22.30
N ASP A 107 19.48 7.98 21.74
CA ASP A 107 20.58 8.77 22.29
C ASP A 107 20.39 10.27 22.07
N LYS A 108 19.92 10.68 20.88
CA LYS A 108 19.56 12.07 20.58
C LYS A 108 18.38 12.54 21.43
N LEU A 109 17.39 11.68 21.69
CA LEU A 109 16.25 11.96 22.56
C LEU A 109 16.70 12.16 24.00
N ARG A 110 17.56 11.28 24.53
CA ARG A 110 18.11 11.44 25.89
C ARG A 110 18.83 12.78 26.05
N LEU A 111 19.65 13.15 25.08
CA LEU A 111 20.35 14.43 25.06
C LEU A 111 19.37 15.62 25.05
N PHE A 112 18.31 15.54 24.24
CA PHE A 112 17.26 16.56 24.20
C PHE A 112 16.54 16.69 25.53
N ILE A 113 16.13 15.58 26.15
CA ILE A 113 15.44 15.57 27.46
C ILE A 113 16.30 16.28 28.52
N THR A 114 17.58 15.95 28.60
CA THR A 114 18.51 16.60 29.54
C THR A 114 18.55 18.11 29.32
N ARG A 115 18.78 18.55 28.07
CA ARG A 115 18.90 19.98 27.74
C ARG A 115 17.61 20.74 27.90
N ALA A 116 16.47 20.12 27.59
CA ALA A 116 15.15 20.71 27.76
C ALA A 116 14.84 20.97 29.24
N ARG A 117 15.16 20.02 30.13
CA ARG A 117 15.00 20.18 31.58
C ARG A 117 15.92 21.26 32.14
N GLU A 118 17.22 21.22 31.82
CA GLU A 118 18.17 22.26 32.22
C GLU A 118 17.74 23.66 31.75
N THR A 119 17.13 23.74 30.57
CA THR A 119 16.59 25.00 30.05
C THR A 119 15.35 25.43 30.84
N ALA A 120 14.40 24.53 31.07
CA ALA A 120 13.19 24.83 31.83
C ALA A 120 13.51 25.30 33.26
N ASP A 121 14.50 24.70 33.93
CA ASP A 121 14.95 25.11 35.27
C ASP A 121 15.48 26.54 35.28
N LYS A 122 16.27 26.93 34.26
CA LYS A 122 16.79 28.30 34.10
C LYS A 122 15.69 29.33 33.83
N LEU A 123 14.57 28.90 33.24
CA LEU A 123 13.41 29.72 32.93
C LEU A 123 12.37 29.75 34.06
N GLN A 124 12.52 28.94 35.11
CA GLN A 124 11.47 28.71 36.10
C GLN A 124 11.03 30.00 36.82
N GLN A 125 11.95 30.94 37.00
CA GLN A 125 11.74 32.16 37.78
C GLN A 125 11.14 33.32 36.98
N ASP A 126 11.11 33.26 35.64
CA ASP A 126 10.54 34.32 34.80
C ASP A 126 9.16 33.92 34.25
N PRO A 127 8.05 34.57 34.70
CA PRO A 127 6.72 34.33 34.17
C PRO A 127 6.57 34.61 32.67
N LEU A 128 7.35 35.52 32.09
CA LEU A 128 7.27 35.85 30.66
C LEU A 128 7.68 34.66 29.78
N THR A 129 8.47 33.73 30.33
CA THR A 129 8.97 32.54 29.62
C THR A 129 7.99 31.36 29.65
N LEU A 130 6.82 31.51 30.30
CA LEU A 130 5.76 30.50 30.35
C LEU A 130 5.48 29.84 29.00
N PRO A 131 5.30 30.58 27.88
CA PRO A 131 5.02 29.98 26.57
C PRO A 131 6.13 29.02 26.09
N VAL A 132 7.40 29.34 26.39
CA VAL A 132 8.55 28.49 26.00
C VAL A 132 8.56 27.21 26.85
N ARG A 133 8.27 27.33 28.15
CA ARG A 133 8.24 26.18 29.07
C ARG A 133 7.10 25.22 28.72
N ASP A 134 5.92 25.75 28.42
CA ASP A 134 4.76 24.96 28.02
C ASP A 134 5.04 24.22 26.71
N GLN A 135 5.58 24.92 25.70
CA GLN A 135 5.98 24.28 24.44
C GLN A 135 7.05 23.20 24.63
N LEU A 136 8.02 23.40 25.54
CA LEU A 136 9.02 22.39 25.86
C LEU A 136 8.39 21.15 26.53
N GLN A 137 7.44 21.36 27.45
CA GLN A 137 6.75 20.27 28.14
C GLN A 137 5.86 19.46 27.19
N ASP A 138 5.14 20.14 26.30
CA ASP A 138 4.34 19.50 25.25
C ASP A 138 5.24 18.70 24.31
N LEU A 139 6.38 19.28 23.91
CA LEU A 139 7.34 18.60 23.05
C LEU A 139 7.90 17.34 23.72
N LEU A 140 8.32 17.41 25.00
CA LEU A 140 8.79 16.24 25.75
C LEU A 140 7.73 15.13 25.82
N THR A 141 6.47 15.49 26.06
CA THR A 141 5.34 14.55 26.06
C THR A 141 5.21 13.88 24.69
N LYS A 142 5.23 14.66 23.61
CA LYS A 142 5.07 14.17 22.25
C LYS A 142 6.23 13.30 21.79
N GLU A 143 7.47 13.61 22.18
CA GLU A 143 8.64 12.76 21.90
C GLU A 143 8.53 11.40 22.61
N GLY A 144 7.94 11.39 23.82
CA GLY A 144 7.61 10.17 24.55
C GLY A 144 6.57 9.32 23.83
N GLU A 145 5.50 9.93 23.33
CA GLU A 145 4.48 9.27 22.50
C GLU A 145 5.10 8.68 21.23
N PHE A 146 5.95 9.46 20.54
CA PHE A 146 6.62 9.01 19.33
C PHE A 146 7.57 7.84 19.60
N ASN A 147 8.35 7.90 20.68
CA ASN A 147 9.20 6.77 21.10
C ASN A 147 8.37 5.50 21.38
N ALA A 148 7.23 5.64 22.06
CA ALA A 148 6.32 4.54 22.30
C ALA A 148 5.69 4.00 21.00
N ALA A 149 5.39 4.87 20.04
CA ALA A 149 4.91 4.47 18.72
C ALA A 149 5.97 3.68 17.93
N LEU A 150 7.24 4.08 17.97
CA LEU A 150 8.34 3.32 17.34
C LEU A 150 8.47 1.91 17.94
N LEU A 151 8.31 1.77 19.26
CA LEU A 151 8.30 0.46 19.93
C LEU A 151 7.10 -0.40 19.52
N ARG A 152 5.90 0.20 19.45
CA ARG A 152 4.69 -0.48 18.95
C ARG A 152 4.85 -0.92 17.50
N LEU A 153 5.41 -0.07 16.65
CA LEU A 153 5.72 -0.38 15.26
C LEU A 153 6.69 -1.56 15.15
N LYS A 154 7.77 -1.54 15.94
CA LYS A 154 8.71 -2.66 16.00
C LYS A 154 8.03 -3.96 16.46
N LYS A 155 7.14 -3.88 17.44
CA LYS A 155 6.36 -5.03 17.91
C LYS A 155 5.41 -5.57 16.82
N ALA A 156 4.64 -4.70 16.19
CA ALA A 156 3.73 -5.05 15.09
C ALA A 156 4.47 -5.73 13.94
N LEU A 157 5.69 -5.27 13.60
CA LEU A 157 6.52 -5.88 12.57
C LEU A 157 6.88 -7.35 12.86
N HIS A 158 6.97 -7.74 14.14
CA HIS A 158 7.23 -9.13 14.53
C HIS A 158 5.95 -9.96 14.60
N GLU A 159 4.84 -9.38 15.08
CA GLU A 159 3.56 -10.09 15.30
C GLU A 159 2.71 -10.23 14.02
N ASP A 160 2.87 -9.30 13.08
CA ASP A 160 2.11 -9.22 11.82
C ASP A 160 3.04 -8.86 10.64
N PRO A 161 3.99 -9.74 10.28
CA PRO A 161 5.05 -9.43 9.30
C PRO A 161 4.55 -9.34 7.85
N ALA A 162 3.32 -9.76 7.59
CA ALA A 162 2.65 -9.66 6.28
C ALA A 162 1.58 -8.54 6.24
N ASN A 163 1.30 -7.90 7.39
CA ASN A 163 0.22 -6.92 7.56
C ASN A 163 -1.19 -7.51 7.28
N ASP A 164 -1.39 -8.79 7.55
CA ASP A 164 -2.66 -9.49 7.27
C ASP A 164 -3.79 -9.01 8.20
N LYS A 165 -3.46 -8.38 9.33
CA LYS A 165 -4.42 -7.85 10.30
C LYS A 165 -4.57 -6.33 10.20
N GLY A 166 -3.89 -5.69 9.26
CA GLY A 166 -3.80 -4.23 9.13
C GLY A 166 -3.03 -3.52 10.26
N SER A 167 -2.58 -4.28 11.28
CA SER A 167 -1.99 -3.74 12.51
C SER A 167 -0.65 -3.05 12.26
N LEU A 168 0.12 -3.53 11.27
CA LEU A 168 1.39 -2.94 10.88
C LEU A 168 1.19 -1.61 10.15
N SER A 169 0.21 -1.52 9.25
CA SER A 169 -0.12 -0.25 8.56
C SER A 169 -0.57 0.83 9.55
N ALA A 170 -1.48 0.48 10.48
CA ALA A 170 -1.94 1.40 11.51
C ALA A 170 -0.80 1.90 12.41
N ALA A 171 0.14 1.02 12.76
CA ALA A 171 1.31 1.42 13.54
C ALA A 171 2.27 2.33 12.75
N CYS A 172 2.43 2.10 11.45
CA CYS A 172 3.20 2.96 10.55
C CYS A 172 2.58 4.36 10.47
N ASP A 173 1.27 4.45 10.31
CA ASP A 173 0.56 5.71 10.16
C ASP A 173 0.57 6.52 11.46
N ALA A 174 0.34 5.87 12.61
CA ALA A 174 0.46 6.51 13.92
C ALA A 174 1.87 7.08 14.16
N ALA A 175 2.93 6.34 13.79
CA ALA A 175 4.30 6.85 13.89
C ALA A 175 4.52 8.07 12.97
N GLN A 176 3.95 8.06 11.76
CA GLN A 176 4.06 9.15 10.81
C GLN A 176 3.33 10.43 11.27
N GLU A 177 2.13 10.30 11.80
CA GLU A 177 1.36 11.43 12.34
C GLU A 177 2.14 12.13 13.45
N LEU A 178 2.70 11.35 14.38
CA LEU A 178 3.56 11.85 15.45
C LEU A 178 4.83 12.49 14.91
N ASN A 179 5.46 11.90 13.89
CA ASN A 179 6.62 12.47 13.22
C ASN A 179 6.31 13.89 12.69
N THR A 180 5.21 14.03 11.97
CA THR A 180 4.78 15.30 11.37
C THR A 180 4.45 16.35 12.44
N ALA A 181 3.74 15.94 13.51
CA ALA A 181 3.43 16.80 14.64
C ALA A 181 4.71 17.32 15.32
N LEU A 182 5.69 16.45 15.59
CA LEU A 182 6.96 16.84 16.18
C LEU A 182 7.72 17.86 15.35
N MET A 183 7.77 17.69 14.02
CA MET A 183 8.41 18.66 13.12
C MET A 183 7.77 20.05 13.24
N GLN A 184 6.44 20.12 13.27
CA GLN A 184 5.71 21.37 13.43
C GLN A 184 5.93 22.01 14.81
N MET A 185 5.91 21.21 15.87
CA MET A 185 6.14 21.67 17.24
C MET A 185 7.55 22.22 17.42
N ARG A 186 8.59 21.55 16.90
CA ARG A 186 9.96 22.04 16.97
C ARG A 186 10.15 23.33 16.18
N ARG A 187 9.53 23.45 15.01
CA ARG A 187 9.54 24.71 14.23
C ARG A 187 8.93 25.86 15.04
N ARG A 188 7.75 25.65 15.64
CA ARG A 188 7.07 26.64 16.48
C ARG A 188 7.93 27.06 17.68
N LEU A 189 8.57 26.10 18.35
CA LEU A 189 9.50 26.38 19.45
C LEU A 189 10.65 27.26 18.99
N LEU A 190 11.35 26.87 17.92
CA LEU A 190 12.49 27.63 17.41
C LEU A 190 12.13 29.04 16.97
N ASP A 191 10.91 29.25 16.46
CA ASP A 191 10.40 30.58 16.15
C ASP A 191 10.11 31.38 17.43
N THR A 192 9.45 30.78 18.41
CA THR A 192 9.14 31.42 19.70
C THR A 192 10.41 31.86 20.44
N LEU A 193 11.49 31.07 20.39
CA LEU A 193 12.76 31.43 21.06
C LEU A 193 13.36 32.77 20.58
N LYS A 194 13.04 33.20 19.34
CA LYS A 194 13.54 34.45 18.76
C LYS A 194 12.96 35.68 19.47
N ASP A 195 11.78 35.54 20.06
CA ASP A 195 11.09 36.62 20.78
C ASP A 195 11.70 36.88 22.17
N PHE A 196 12.68 36.05 22.59
CA PHE A 196 13.33 36.11 23.90
C PHE A 196 14.84 36.34 23.79
N PRO A 197 15.30 37.50 23.29
CA PRO A 197 16.73 37.76 23.06
C PRO A 197 17.57 37.78 24.34
N ALA A 198 16.96 38.09 25.50
CA ALA A 198 17.61 38.06 26.81
C ALA A 198 18.21 36.69 27.18
N TYR A 199 17.72 35.62 26.54
CA TYR A 199 18.08 34.24 26.82
C TYR A 199 18.94 33.59 25.72
N ASN A 200 19.47 34.38 24.78
CA ASN A 200 20.29 33.89 23.67
C ASN A 200 21.53 33.09 24.10
N ALA A 201 22.02 33.27 25.33
CA ALA A 201 23.14 32.50 25.86
C ALA A 201 22.78 31.04 26.18
N ILE A 202 21.51 30.73 26.47
CA ILE A 202 21.07 29.40 26.90
C ILE A 202 20.43 28.57 25.77
N TRP A 203 19.96 29.22 24.70
CA TRP A 203 19.36 28.57 23.52
C TRP A 203 20.28 27.65 22.71
N PRO A 204 21.59 27.90 22.51
CA PRO A 204 22.39 27.14 21.55
C PRO A 204 22.41 25.63 21.79
N SER A 205 22.49 25.21 23.06
CA SER A 205 22.45 23.79 23.44
C SER A 205 21.09 23.16 23.10
N LEU A 206 19.99 23.81 23.47
CA LEU A 206 18.63 23.35 23.19
C LEU A 206 18.38 23.26 21.68
N ILE A 207 18.68 24.32 20.94
CA ILE A 207 18.54 24.40 19.48
C ILE A 207 19.33 23.28 18.81
N SER A 208 20.57 23.05 19.25
CA SER A 208 21.41 21.97 18.74
C SER A 208 20.75 20.59 18.90
N SER A 209 20.16 20.29 20.07
CA SER A 209 19.44 19.03 20.26
C SER A 209 18.15 18.94 19.44
N CYS A 210 17.38 20.03 19.33
CA CYS A 210 16.18 20.07 18.48
C CYS A 210 16.53 19.78 17.02
N ARG A 211 17.61 20.37 16.48
CA ARG A 211 18.08 20.14 15.10
C ARG A 211 18.48 18.68 14.86
N LYS A 212 19.17 18.05 15.83
CA LYS A 212 19.58 16.64 15.73
C LYS A 212 18.39 15.68 15.66
N LEU A 213 17.32 15.99 16.40
CA LEU A 213 16.08 15.23 16.32
C LEU A 213 15.30 15.56 15.04
N GLN A 214 15.28 16.84 14.63
CA GLN A 214 14.66 17.28 13.39
C GLN A 214 15.21 16.53 12.17
N GLU A 215 16.54 16.33 12.11
CA GLU A 215 17.19 15.54 11.07
C GLU A 215 16.59 14.12 10.96
N ILE A 216 16.29 13.47 12.09
CA ILE A 216 15.68 12.13 12.11
C ILE A 216 14.27 12.20 11.55
N ASN A 217 13.46 13.15 12.02
CA ASN A 217 12.08 13.26 11.58
C ASN A 217 11.97 13.62 10.09
N ASP A 218 12.90 14.43 9.59
CA ASP A 218 13.01 14.74 8.18
C ASP A 218 13.35 13.48 7.35
N ARG A 219 14.29 12.65 7.80
CA ARG A 219 14.62 11.37 7.12
C ARG A 219 13.40 10.45 7.02
N ILE A 220 12.58 10.41 8.07
CA ILE A 220 11.33 9.64 8.08
C ILE A 220 10.31 10.27 7.12
N ASN A 221 10.21 11.60 7.11
CA ASN A 221 9.30 12.31 6.22
C ASN A 221 9.63 12.11 4.72
N CYS A 222 10.92 11.90 4.39
CA CYS A 222 11.35 11.56 3.04
C CYS A 222 10.76 10.23 2.51
N LEU A 223 10.21 9.37 3.37
CA LEU A 223 9.48 8.18 2.91
C LEU A 223 8.13 8.51 2.26
N ILE A 224 7.55 9.66 2.59
CA ILE A 224 6.28 10.13 2.03
C ILE A 224 6.50 11.19 0.95
N HIS A 225 7.45 12.09 1.19
CA HIS A 225 7.84 13.14 0.28
C HIS A 225 9.33 13.02 -0.04
N PRO A 226 9.71 12.16 -1.01
CA PRO A 226 11.11 11.99 -1.37
C PRO A 226 11.68 13.29 -1.93
N ASP A 227 12.52 13.97 -1.15
CA ASP A 227 13.31 15.15 -1.56
C ASP A 227 14.63 14.74 -2.24
N ASP A 228 15.29 15.69 -2.90
CA ASP A 228 16.61 15.54 -3.56
C ASP A 228 17.81 15.34 -2.61
N ARG A 229 17.59 15.13 -1.30
CA ARG A 229 18.66 14.89 -0.34
C ARG A 229 19.37 13.57 -0.67
N PRO A 230 20.70 13.44 -0.46
CA PRO A 230 21.42 12.19 -0.70
C PRO A 230 20.80 11.09 0.17
N SER A 231 19.98 10.25 -0.46
CA SER A 231 19.10 9.32 0.25
C SER A 231 19.90 8.10 0.69
N LEU A 232 19.71 7.69 1.94
CA LEU A 232 20.16 6.38 2.41
C LEU A 232 19.62 5.33 1.42
N ALA A 233 20.45 4.37 0.99
CA ALA A 233 20.08 3.35 0.00
C ALA A 233 18.78 2.60 0.35
N GLU A 234 18.44 2.55 1.64
CA GLU A 234 17.20 1.98 2.17
C GLU A 234 15.97 2.86 1.93
N ILE A 235 16.08 4.19 2.04
CA ILE A 235 15.01 5.14 1.68
C ILE A 235 14.66 4.96 0.21
N LYS A 236 15.69 4.86 -0.64
CA LYS A 236 15.50 4.61 -2.08
C LYS A 236 14.70 3.33 -2.33
N LYS A 237 15.05 2.21 -1.69
CA LYS A 237 14.31 0.95 -1.81
C LYS A 237 12.85 1.03 -1.33
N VAL A 238 12.59 1.71 -0.22
CA VAL A 238 11.21 1.87 0.28
C VAL A 238 10.39 2.75 -0.67
N VAL A 239 10.96 3.85 -1.15
CA VAL A 239 10.30 4.77 -2.09
C VAL A 239 10.05 4.10 -3.44
N GLU A 240 11.02 3.34 -3.96
CA GLU A 240 10.86 2.54 -5.18
C GLU A 240 9.74 1.51 -5.01
N ALA A 241 9.74 0.73 -3.93
CA ALA A 241 8.67 -0.24 -3.67
C ALA A 241 7.28 0.40 -3.54
N GLY A 242 7.19 1.61 -2.95
CA GLY A 242 5.94 2.36 -2.89
C GLY A 242 5.46 2.83 -4.25
N ARG A 243 6.37 3.40 -5.07
CA ARG A 243 6.08 3.78 -6.45
C ARG A 243 5.66 2.60 -7.30
N ASP A 244 6.33 1.46 -7.14
CA ASP A 244 6.03 0.24 -7.87
C ASP A 244 4.61 -0.27 -7.50
N ALA A 245 4.24 -0.24 -6.22
CA ALA A 245 2.89 -0.61 -5.79
C ALA A 245 1.81 0.34 -6.36
N ASP A 246 2.08 1.65 -6.35
CA ASP A 246 1.17 2.67 -6.90
C ASP A 246 1.03 2.57 -8.42
N GLU A 247 2.11 2.29 -9.13
CA GLU A 247 2.12 2.09 -10.57
C GLU A 247 1.37 0.80 -10.96
N LEU A 248 1.64 -0.30 -10.26
CA LEU A 248 0.90 -1.54 -10.44
C LEU A 248 -0.61 -1.31 -10.24
N TYR A 249 -0.99 -0.62 -9.16
CA TYR A 249 -2.39 -0.29 -8.90
C TYR A 249 -3.01 0.48 -10.07
N ARG A 250 -2.35 1.55 -10.50
CA ARG A 250 -2.85 2.43 -11.56
C ARG A 250 -3.01 1.69 -12.88
N GLU A 251 -2.00 0.92 -13.28
CA GLU A 251 -2.04 0.16 -14.53
C GLU A 251 -3.07 -0.96 -14.49
N ALA A 252 -3.12 -1.74 -13.41
CA ALA A 252 -4.09 -2.83 -13.27
C ALA A 252 -5.53 -2.31 -13.22
N LYS A 253 -5.75 -1.18 -12.53
CA LYS A 253 -7.05 -0.51 -12.47
C LYS A 253 -7.49 -0.02 -13.84
N THR A 254 -6.61 0.69 -14.54
CA THR A 254 -6.89 1.18 -15.90
C THR A 254 -7.24 0.02 -16.83
N LEU A 255 -6.44 -1.05 -16.81
CA LEU A 255 -6.68 -2.24 -17.62
C LEU A 255 -8.03 -2.91 -17.29
N GLY A 256 -8.32 -3.13 -16.01
CA GLY A 256 -9.57 -3.76 -15.57
C GLY A 256 -10.81 -2.93 -15.93
N GLU A 257 -10.77 -1.62 -15.68
CA GLU A 257 -11.86 -0.70 -15.99
C GLU A 257 -12.10 -0.57 -17.51
N ASP A 258 -11.03 -0.53 -18.31
CA ASP A 258 -11.16 -0.49 -19.77
C ASP A 258 -11.77 -1.78 -20.33
N ILE A 259 -11.43 -2.94 -19.77
CA ILE A 259 -12.03 -4.22 -20.13
C ILE A 259 -13.52 -4.23 -19.79
N LEU A 260 -13.91 -3.78 -18.58
CA LEU A 260 -15.32 -3.71 -18.20
C LEU A 260 -16.11 -2.74 -19.07
N ARG A 261 -15.54 -1.57 -19.44
CA ARG A 261 -16.17 -0.60 -20.32
C ARG A 261 -16.46 -1.17 -21.73
N ARG A 262 -15.66 -2.14 -22.18
CA ARG A 262 -15.80 -2.79 -23.50
C ARG A 262 -16.38 -4.19 -23.41
N ARG A 263 -16.88 -4.61 -22.24
CA ARG A 263 -17.32 -5.98 -21.94
C ARG A 263 -18.21 -6.56 -23.04
N ASP A 264 -19.24 -5.85 -23.46
CA ASP A 264 -20.24 -6.40 -24.38
C ASP A 264 -19.65 -6.67 -25.78
N GLY A 265 -18.74 -5.81 -26.25
CA GLY A 265 -18.01 -6.02 -27.51
C GLY A 265 -16.97 -7.15 -27.42
N LEU A 266 -16.29 -7.26 -26.28
CA LEU A 266 -15.36 -8.37 -26.02
C LEU A 266 -16.10 -9.71 -25.93
N ASP A 267 -17.25 -9.73 -25.25
CA ASP A 267 -18.10 -10.91 -25.15
C ASP A 267 -18.63 -11.34 -26.53
N ALA A 268 -19.07 -10.39 -27.37
CA ALA A 268 -19.47 -10.69 -28.74
C ALA A 268 -18.33 -11.29 -29.58
N ALA A 269 -17.11 -10.75 -29.46
CA ALA A 269 -15.94 -11.29 -30.14
C ALA A 269 -15.60 -12.71 -29.66
N ILE A 270 -15.64 -12.95 -28.34
CA ILE A 270 -15.43 -14.27 -27.74
C ILE A 270 -16.50 -15.25 -28.25
N ASP A 271 -17.78 -14.88 -28.13
CA ASP A 271 -18.91 -15.74 -28.48
C ASP A 271 -18.94 -16.08 -29.98
N SER A 272 -18.46 -15.18 -30.85
CA SER A 272 -18.32 -15.45 -32.29
C SER A 272 -17.36 -16.60 -32.63
N THR A 273 -16.42 -16.92 -31.74
CA THR A 273 -15.45 -18.01 -31.93
C THR A 273 -15.89 -19.33 -31.29
N LEU A 274 -16.97 -19.30 -30.51
CA LEU A 274 -17.53 -20.46 -29.81
C LEU A 274 -18.56 -21.18 -30.69
N GLU A 275 -18.12 -21.77 -31.80
CA GLU A 275 -19.00 -22.63 -32.61
C GLU A 275 -19.48 -23.83 -31.77
N ASN A 276 -20.81 -23.94 -31.58
CA ASN A 276 -21.50 -25.02 -30.83
C ASN A 276 -21.26 -25.07 -29.30
N TYR A 277 -20.80 -23.99 -28.66
CA TYR A 277 -20.63 -23.95 -27.20
C TYR A 277 -21.79 -23.19 -26.53
N SER A 278 -22.44 -23.77 -25.51
CA SER A 278 -23.40 -23.02 -24.68
C SER A 278 -22.63 -22.00 -23.82
N PRO A 279 -22.93 -20.69 -23.89
CA PRO A 279 -22.27 -19.64 -23.09
C PRO A 279 -22.30 -19.92 -21.58
N GLU A 280 -23.33 -20.64 -21.14
CA GLU A 280 -23.59 -21.07 -19.76
C GLU A 280 -22.52 -22.04 -19.18
N ARG A 281 -21.62 -22.57 -20.01
CA ARG A 281 -20.56 -23.51 -19.59
C ARG A 281 -19.19 -22.88 -19.37
N VAL A 282 -19.01 -21.60 -19.73
CA VAL A 282 -17.73 -20.92 -19.51
C VAL A 282 -17.68 -20.47 -18.05
N SER A 283 -16.68 -20.94 -17.31
CA SER A 283 -16.52 -20.54 -15.92
C SER A 283 -16.29 -19.01 -15.83
N ALA A 284 -16.70 -18.39 -14.73
CA ALA A 284 -16.50 -16.95 -14.55
C ALA A 284 -15.02 -16.54 -14.63
N ILE A 285 -14.10 -17.42 -14.20
CA ILE A 285 -12.66 -17.19 -14.31
C ILE A 285 -12.17 -17.30 -15.75
N ASP A 286 -12.62 -18.30 -16.52
CA ASP A 286 -12.26 -18.43 -17.94
C ASP A 286 -12.80 -17.25 -18.75
N ARG A 287 -14.04 -16.82 -18.49
CA ARG A 287 -14.62 -15.64 -19.14
C ARG A 287 -13.79 -14.38 -18.84
N ALA A 288 -13.32 -14.22 -17.60
CA ALA A 288 -12.46 -13.10 -17.22
C ALA A 288 -11.08 -13.16 -17.93
N ILE A 289 -10.47 -14.34 -18.02
CA ILE A 289 -9.21 -14.56 -18.76
C ILE A 289 -9.39 -14.25 -20.25
N LEU A 290 -10.46 -14.74 -20.86
CA LEU A 290 -10.78 -14.50 -22.26
C LEU A 290 -11.02 -13.02 -22.54
N ARG A 291 -11.76 -12.31 -21.69
CA ARG A 291 -11.97 -10.86 -21.82
C ARG A 291 -10.66 -10.09 -21.76
N LEU A 292 -9.76 -10.46 -20.84
CA LEU A 292 -8.43 -9.86 -20.75
C LEU A 292 -7.61 -10.10 -22.02
N GLY A 293 -7.54 -11.36 -22.47
CA GLY A 293 -6.80 -11.72 -23.69
C GLY A 293 -7.38 -11.05 -24.94
N ALA A 294 -8.70 -11.07 -25.11
CA ALA A 294 -9.39 -10.42 -26.22
C ALA A 294 -9.16 -8.91 -26.22
N TYR A 295 -9.21 -8.26 -25.07
CA TYR A 295 -8.90 -6.83 -24.96
C TYR A 295 -7.49 -6.50 -25.43
N GLU A 296 -6.49 -7.27 -24.97
CA GLU A 296 -5.11 -7.06 -25.40
C GLU A 296 -4.95 -7.31 -26.91
N LEU A 297 -5.57 -8.35 -27.48
CA LEU A 297 -5.52 -8.61 -28.92
C LEU A 297 -6.16 -7.49 -29.76
N LEU A 298 -7.32 -6.99 -29.34
CA LEU A 298 -8.14 -6.05 -30.12
C LEU A 298 -7.72 -4.58 -29.94
N HIS A 299 -7.18 -4.23 -28.77
CA HIS A 299 -6.95 -2.84 -28.40
C HIS A 299 -5.50 -2.50 -28.07
N ARG A 300 -4.62 -3.49 -27.85
CA ARG A 300 -3.20 -3.26 -27.54
C ARG A 300 -2.30 -3.67 -28.71
N LYS A 301 -2.26 -2.82 -29.74
CA LYS A 301 -1.44 -3.01 -30.95
C LYS A 301 0.08 -3.08 -30.66
N ASP A 302 0.50 -2.64 -29.47
CA ASP A 302 1.88 -2.76 -28.98
C ASP A 302 2.24 -4.18 -28.51
N LEU A 303 1.29 -5.12 -28.45
CA LEU A 303 1.48 -6.48 -27.96
C LEU A 303 1.39 -7.51 -29.09
N PRO A 304 2.45 -8.30 -29.33
CA PRO A 304 2.38 -9.42 -30.27
C PRO A 304 1.35 -10.47 -29.82
N ALA A 305 0.46 -10.88 -30.72
CA ALA A 305 -0.60 -11.84 -30.43
C ALA A 305 -0.11 -13.17 -29.80
N PRO A 306 1.01 -13.78 -30.23
CA PRO A 306 1.52 -15.00 -29.59
C PRO A 306 1.85 -14.81 -28.11
N ILE A 307 2.32 -13.62 -27.71
CA ILE A 307 2.64 -13.31 -26.31
C ILE A 307 1.36 -13.17 -25.50
N VAL A 308 0.36 -12.45 -26.02
CA VAL A 308 -0.95 -12.29 -25.35
C VAL A 308 -1.61 -13.65 -25.10
N ILE A 309 -1.65 -14.50 -26.13
CA ILE A 309 -2.22 -15.85 -26.03
C ILE A 309 -1.44 -16.70 -25.02
N SER A 310 -0.10 -16.70 -25.10
CA SER A 310 0.73 -17.46 -24.15
C SER A 310 0.51 -17.03 -22.69
N GLU A 311 0.33 -15.74 -22.43
CA GLU A 311 0.10 -15.25 -21.06
C GLU A 311 -1.31 -15.56 -20.58
N ALA A 312 -2.33 -15.50 -21.44
CA ALA A 312 -3.68 -15.95 -21.10
C ALA A 312 -3.74 -17.45 -20.76
N ILE A 313 -2.99 -18.29 -21.50
CA ILE A 313 -2.85 -19.72 -21.20
C ILE A 313 -2.25 -19.91 -19.81
N ARG A 314 -1.13 -19.23 -19.49
CA ARG A 314 -0.51 -19.29 -18.16
C ARG A 314 -1.45 -18.87 -17.03
N LEU A 315 -2.29 -17.86 -17.25
CA LEU A 315 -3.32 -17.46 -16.29
C LEU A 315 -4.35 -18.58 -16.07
N SER A 316 -4.78 -19.25 -17.13
CA SER A 316 -5.76 -20.35 -17.02
C SER A 316 -5.18 -21.59 -16.34
N GLU A 317 -3.91 -21.92 -16.59
CA GLU A 317 -3.20 -23.00 -15.88
C GLU A 317 -3.13 -22.74 -14.37
N ARG A 318 -3.01 -21.47 -13.99
CA ARG A 318 -2.85 -21.07 -12.60
C ARG A 318 -4.17 -20.95 -11.84
N PHE A 319 -5.23 -20.49 -12.49
CA PHE A 319 -6.46 -20.06 -11.81
C PHE A 319 -7.70 -20.85 -12.19
N SER A 320 -7.65 -21.69 -13.21
CA SER A 320 -8.82 -22.40 -13.73
C SER A 320 -8.62 -23.92 -13.73
N SER A 321 -9.52 -24.64 -14.40
CA SER A 321 -9.47 -26.11 -14.51
C SER A 321 -8.40 -26.59 -15.48
N ALA A 322 -8.01 -27.87 -15.39
CA ALA A 322 -7.00 -28.48 -16.26
C ALA A 322 -7.33 -28.44 -17.76
N GLU A 323 -8.60 -28.30 -18.13
CA GLU A 323 -9.04 -28.23 -19.54
C GLU A 323 -8.95 -26.79 -20.12
N SER A 324 -8.89 -25.79 -19.24
CA SER A 324 -8.95 -24.37 -19.57
C SER A 324 -7.81 -23.86 -20.46
N PRO A 325 -6.54 -24.28 -20.28
CA PRO A 325 -5.42 -23.84 -21.13
C PRO A 325 -5.65 -24.09 -22.62
N ARG A 326 -6.16 -25.27 -22.96
CA ARG A 326 -6.46 -25.65 -24.34
C ARG A 326 -7.65 -24.86 -24.88
N PHE A 327 -8.68 -24.68 -24.06
CA PHE A 327 -9.87 -23.90 -24.40
C PHE A 327 -9.53 -22.42 -24.67
N VAL A 328 -8.84 -21.76 -23.74
CA VAL A 328 -8.42 -20.36 -23.84
C VAL A 328 -7.57 -20.12 -25.08
N ASN A 329 -6.61 -21.00 -25.35
CA ASN A 329 -5.79 -20.93 -26.56
C ASN A 329 -6.63 -20.95 -27.83
N GLY A 330 -7.60 -21.88 -27.94
CA GLY A 330 -8.43 -22.03 -29.12
C GLY A 330 -9.27 -20.78 -29.42
N VAL A 331 -9.93 -20.24 -28.39
CA VAL A 331 -10.76 -19.03 -28.50
C VAL A 331 -9.93 -17.82 -28.92
N LEU A 332 -8.84 -17.53 -28.21
CA LEU A 332 -8.02 -16.35 -28.49
C LEU A 332 -7.29 -16.44 -29.84
N ALA A 333 -6.88 -17.65 -30.26
CA ALA A 333 -6.33 -17.86 -31.59
C ALA A 333 -7.37 -17.62 -32.69
N GLY A 334 -8.65 -17.94 -32.45
CA GLY A 334 -9.76 -17.60 -33.33
C GLY A 334 -9.91 -16.08 -33.50
N ILE A 335 -9.97 -15.35 -32.39
CA ILE A 335 -10.08 -13.88 -32.39
C ILE A 335 -8.90 -13.25 -33.14
N SER A 336 -7.67 -13.71 -32.87
CA SER A 336 -6.46 -13.17 -33.50
C SER A 336 -6.45 -13.29 -35.03
N LYS A 337 -7.12 -14.32 -35.60
CA LYS A 337 -7.16 -14.55 -37.06
C LYS A 337 -8.16 -13.64 -37.76
N THR A 338 -9.23 -13.25 -37.09
CA THR A 338 -10.26 -12.37 -37.66
C THR A 338 -9.72 -10.95 -37.89
N GLU A 339 -8.75 -10.50 -37.09
CA GLU A 339 -8.18 -9.14 -37.15
C GLU A 339 -6.94 -9.01 -38.05
N HIS A 340 -6.21 -10.11 -38.27
CA HIS A 340 -5.03 -10.14 -39.14
C HIS A 340 -5.19 -11.24 -40.20
N PRO A 341 -5.95 -11.00 -41.29
CA PRO A 341 -5.98 -11.93 -42.41
C PRO A 341 -4.55 -12.09 -42.96
N ALA A 342 -4.18 -13.35 -43.20
CA ALA A 342 -2.84 -13.79 -43.59
C ALA A 342 -2.30 -13.12 -44.87
#